data_AF-A0A965PED9-F1
#
_entry.id   AF-A0A965PED9-F1
#
_cell.length_a   1.000
_cell.length_b   1.000
_cell.length_c   1.000
_cell.angle_alpha   90.00
_cell.angle_beta   90.00
_cell.angle_gamma   90.00
#
_symmetry.space_group_name_H-M   'P 1'
#
loop_
_entity.id
_entity.type
_entity.pdbx_description
1 polymer ?
#
loop_
_entity_poly.entity_id
_entity_poly.type
_entity_poly.pdbx_seq_one_letter_code
_entity_poly.pdbx_strand_id
1 'polypeptide(L)'
;MTIETAFGRWLRARPDLRSEDGINVFDEDHFCDRRVVHKFNENGDRSAQCYMTIEVKEYGAFPSDAQRSTFSILSGYLKNFFGNRNTRRGATRDIAGKRKKVWDAVFKRWVRVRHYGYHLLQFEKTSPEDSAWIKWDCKEITADQLVALLRFDIHPFTFQPLDARDRHKQKSFPLFLDVRE
;
A
#
# COMPACT_ATOMS: atom_id res chain seq x y z
N MET A 1 5.78 -24.27 -11.15
CA MET A 1 6.73 -23.16 -11.36
C MET A 1 5.90 -21.96 -11.75
N THR A 2 5.77 -20.96 -10.88
CA THR A 2 4.94 -19.77 -11.14
C THR A 2 5.71 -18.86 -12.10
N ILE A 3 5.11 -18.50 -13.24
CA ILE A 3 5.74 -17.61 -14.21
C ILE A 3 5.67 -16.18 -13.64
N GLU A 4 6.82 -15.55 -13.47
CA GLU A 4 6.89 -14.17 -12.98
C GLU A 4 6.33 -13.19 -14.01
N THR A 5 5.44 -12.30 -13.57
CA THR A 5 4.83 -11.24 -14.40
C THR A 5 5.87 -10.18 -14.79
N ALA A 6 5.59 -9.39 -15.83
CA ALA A 6 6.49 -8.30 -16.24
C ALA A 6 6.58 -7.22 -15.15
N PHE A 7 5.45 -6.91 -14.50
CA PHE A 7 5.43 -6.01 -13.35
C PHE A 7 6.24 -6.55 -12.16
N GLY A 8 6.18 -7.85 -11.86
CA GLY A 8 7.00 -8.48 -10.81
C GLY A 8 8.49 -8.32 -11.08
N ARG A 9 8.92 -8.55 -12.33
CA ARG A 9 10.32 -8.30 -12.75
C ARG A 9 10.71 -6.84 -12.59
N TRP A 10 9.83 -5.93 -13.01
CA TRP A 10 10.04 -4.49 -12.87
C TRP A 10 10.24 -4.09 -11.41
N LEU A 11 9.36 -4.55 -10.51
CA LEU A 11 9.47 -4.29 -9.06
C LEU A 11 10.82 -4.75 -8.50
N ARG A 12 11.27 -5.97 -8.85
CA ARG A 12 12.54 -6.52 -8.36
C ARG A 12 13.75 -5.74 -8.87
N ALA A 13 13.67 -5.21 -10.09
CA ALA A 13 14.75 -4.46 -10.71
C ALA A 13 14.92 -3.05 -10.08
N ARG A 14 13.90 -2.52 -9.40
CA ARG A 14 13.89 -1.16 -8.84
C ARG A 14 14.64 -1.08 -7.50
N PRO A 15 15.78 -0.36 -7.42
CA PRO A 15 16.53 -0.22 -6.18
C PRO A 15 15.76 0.51 -5.07
N ASP A 16 14.84 1.39 -5.45
CA ASP A 16 14.01 2.22 -4.60
C ASP A 16 12.72 1.54 -4.12
N LEU A 17 12.50 0.27 -4.48
CA LEU A 17 11.38 -0.55 -4.01
C LEU A 17 11.85 -1.81 -3.28
N ARG A 18 13.09 -1.79 -2.78
CA ARG A 18 13.75 -2.92 -2.13
C ARG A 18 13.24 -3.18 -0.73
N SER A 19 13.35 -4.44 -0.29
CA SER A 19 12.88 -4.85 1.03
C SER A 19 13.68 -4.25 2.19
N GLU A 20 14.94 -3.96 1.92
CA GLU A 20 15.90 -3.30 2.79
C GLU A 20 15.43 -1.88 3.16
N ASP A 21 14.69 -1.21 2.27
CA ASP A 21 14.09 0.12 2.49
C ASP A 21 12.76 0.06 3.27
N GLY A 22 12.44 -1.11 3.82
CA GLY A 22 11.23 -1.35 4.59
C GLY A 22 10.01 -1.64 3.73
N ILE A 23 10.15 -1.91 2.43
CA ILE A 23 9.01 -2.23 1.54
C ILE A 23 8.91 -3.74 1.41
N ASN A 24 7.87 -4.34 1.97
CA ASN A 24 7.61 -5.76 1.77
C ASN A 24 6.54 -5.90 0.68
N VAL A 25 6.94 -6.52 -0.43
CA VAL A 25 6.04 -6.89 -1.52
C VAL A 25 6.06 -8.39 -1.61
N PHE A 26 4.89 -9.03 -1.48
CA PHE A 26 4.78 -10.46 -1.68
C PHE A 26 3.56 -10.78 -2.54
N ASP A 27 3.70 -11.88 -3.27
CA ASP A 27 2.77 -12.29 -4.31
C ASP A 27 1.64 -13.13 -3.68
N GLU A 28 0.51 -12.47 -3.49
CA GLU A 28 -0.81 -13.08 -3.34
C GLU A 28 -1.66 -12.45 -4.46
N ASP A 29 -1.16 -12.61 -5.69
CA ASP A 29 -1.44 -11.86 -6.93
C ASP A 29 -1.21 -10.31 -6.87
N HIS A 30 -1.00 -9.71 -5.68
CA HIS A 30 0.11 -8.82 -5.21
C HIS A 30 -0.34 -7.90 -4.05
N PHE A 31 0.30 -8.04 -2.88
CA PHE A 31 0.06 -7.26 -1.66
C PHE A 31 1.29 -6.39 -1.33
N CYS A 32 1.08 -5.12 -0.97
CA CYS A 32 2.17 -4.17 -0.74
C CYS A 32 2.07 -3.59 0.69
N ASP A 33 3.02 -3.94 1.57
CA ASP A 33 3.12 -3.41 2.93
C ASP A 33 4.45 -2.69 3.18
N ARG A 34 4.40 -1.44 3.67
CA ARG A 34 5.60 -0.74 4.13
C ARG A 34 5.76 -0.95 5.64
N ARG A 35 6.87 -1.58 6.01
CA ARG A 35 7.36 -1.82 7.37
C ARG A 35 8.43 -0.80 7.72
N VAL A 36 8.36 -0.23 8.92
CA VAL A 36 9.50 0.55 9.44
C VAL A 36 10.48 -0.41 10.09
N VAL A 37 11.74 -0.32 9.66
CA VAL A 37 12.88 -0.98 10.27
C VAL A 37 13.19 -0.25 11.58
N HIS A 38 12.68 -0.76 12.69
CA HIS A 38 13.03 -0.26 14.02
C HIS A 38 14.34 -0.88 14.47
N LYS A 39 15.49 -0.38 13.96
CA LYS A 39 16.84 -0.91 14.22
C LYS A 39 17.00 -2.39 13.81
N PHE A 40 18.14 -2.72 13.23
CA PHE A 40 18.63 -4.08 13.28
C PHE A 40 18.85 -4.42 14.76
N ASN A 41 17.84 -4.95 15.44
CA ASN A 41 18.13 -5.86 16.54
C ASN A 41 18.74 -7.08 15.87
N GLU A 42 19.71 -7.73 16.50
CA GLU A 42 20.56 -8.81 15.96
C GLU A 42 19.80 -10.02 15.33
N ASN A 43 18.46 -9.99 15.32
CA ASN A 43 17.55 -11.02 14.83
C ASN A 43 16.66 -10.61 13.62
N GLY A 44 16.79 -9.40 13.04
CA GLY A 44 16.13 -9.05 11.76
C GLY A 44 14.64 -8.69 11.79
N ASP A 45 14.11 -8.18 12.90
CA ASP A 45 12.69 -7.88 13.10
C ASP A 45 12.18 -6.58 12.39
N ARG A 46 11.01 -6.63 11.73
CA ARG A 46 10.38 -5.51 10.99
C ARG A 46 8.90 -5.34 11.40
N SER A 47 8.47 -4.12 11.77
CA SER A 47 7.05 -3.82 12.08
C SER A 47 6.34 -3.13 10.92
N ALA A 48 5.25 -3.71 10.45
CA ALA A 48 4.40 -3.10 9.44
C ALA A 48 3.67 -1.84 9.94
N GLN A 49 3.62 -0.80 9.11
CA GLN A 49 2.97 0.47 9.44
C GLN A 49 1.86 0.84 8.46
N CYS A 50 2.04 0.55 7.17
CA CYS A 50 1.08 0.88 6.12
C CYS A 50 0.82 -0.34 5.24
N TYR A 51 -0.44 -0.51 4.84
CA TYR A 51 -0.91 -1.62 4.02
C TYR A 51 -1.80 -1.13 2.90
N MET A 52 -1.59 -1.67 1.70
CA MET A 52 -2.55 -1.61 0.61
C MET A 52 -2.49 -2.90 -0.22
N THR A 53 -3.60 -3.25 -0.84
CA THR A 53 -3.67 -4.37 -1.78
C THR A 53 -3.86 -3.84 -3.19
N ILE A 54 -3.15 -4.42 -4.15
CA ILE A 54 -3.15 -3.92 -5.54
C ILE A 54 -3.49 -5.08 -6.46
N GLU A 55 -4.63 -4.98 -7.15
CA GLU A 55 -4.93 -5.85 -8.28
C GLU A 55 -4.24 -5.28 -9.52
N VAL A 56 -3.37 -6.07 -10.17
CA VAL A 56 -2.68 -5.67 -11.40
C VAL A 56 -3.39 -6.26 -12.61
N LYS A 57 -3.65 -5.43 -13.63
CA LYS A 57 -4.20 -5.85 -14.92
C LYS A 57 -3.35 -5.35 -16.08
N GLU A 58 -2.95 -6.29 -16.93
CA GLU A 58 -2.23 -6.03 -18.17
C GLU A 58 -3.21 -5.78 -19.34
N TYR A 59 -2.73 -5.18 -20.42
CA TYR A 59 -3.50 -4.96 -21.66
C TYR A 59 -4.82 -4.18 -21.48
N GLY A 60 -4.85 -3.28 -20.50
CA GLY A 60 -6.03 -2.53 -20.10
C GLY A 60 -7.21 -3.37 -19.64
N ALA A 61 -6.97 -4.62 -19.27
CA ALA A 61 -8.00 -5.50 -18.76
C ALA A 61 -8.62 -4.91 -17.48
N PHE A 62 -9.88 -5.26 -17.26
CA PHE A 62 -10.57 -4.96 -16.02
C PHE A 62 -10.77 -6.24 -15.21
N PRO A 63 -10.83 -6.13 -13.88
CA PRO A 63 -11.33 -7.23 -13.05
C PRO A 63 -12.78 -7.56 -13.43
N SER A 64 -13.14 -8.84 -13.33
CA SER A 64 -14.52 -9.30 -13.55
C SER A 64 -15.47 -8.69 -12.51
N ASP A 65 -16.78 -8.72 -12.76
CA ASP A 65 -17.75 -8.17 -11.79
C ASP A 65 -17.70 -8.89 -10.44
N ALA A 66 -17.40 -10.19 -10.43
CA ALA A 66 -17.18 -10.96 -9.20
C ALA A 66 -15.94 -10.46 -8.44
N GLN A 67 -14.83 -10.20 -9.15
CA GLN A 67 -13.62 -9.64 -8.56
C GLN A 67 -13.87 -8.21 -8.02
N ARG A 68 -14.50 -7.34 -8.83
CA ARG A 68 -14.87 -5.97 -8.43
C ARG A 68 -15.75 -5.95 -7.18
N SER A 69 -16.76 -6.83 -7.13
CA SER A 69 -17.64 -6.97 -5.97
C SER A 69 -16.86 -7.40 -4.73
N THR A 70 -16.00 -8.42 -4.87
CA THR A 70 -15.12 -8.91 -3.79
C THR A 70 -14.21 -7.80 -3.28
N PHE A 71 -13.53 -7.08 -4.16
CA PHE A 71 -12.63 -5.98 -3.78
C PHE A 71 -13.39 -4.84 -3.11
N SER A 72 -14.60 -4.51 -3.57
CA SER A 72 -15.46 -3.50 -2.93
C SER A 72 -15.82 -3.90 -1.50
N ILE A 73 -16.25 -5.17 -1.30
CA ILE A 73 -16.60 -5.71 0.02
C ILE A 73 -15.38 -5.73 0.94
N LEU A 74 -14.24 -6.25 0.48
CA LEU A 74 -13.01 -6.33 1.28
C LEU A 74 -12.44 -4.95 1.60
N SER A 75 -12.40 -4.04 0.62
CA SER A 75 -12.00 -2.65 0.83
C SER A 75 -12.91 -1.98 1.87
N GLY A 76 -14.22 -2.19 1.79
CA GLY A 76 -15.18 -1.72 2.79
C GLY A 76 -14.95 -2.34 4.17
N TYR A 77 -14.77 -3.66 4.25
CA TYR A 77 -14.51 -4.38 5.50
C TYR A 77 -13.22 -3.90 6.17
N LEU A 78 -12.11 -3.85 5.44
CA LEU A 78 -10.82 -3.41 5.97
C LEU A 78 -10.86 -1.92 6.31
N LYS A 79 -11.48 -1.07 5.49
CA LYS A 79 -11.69 0.34 5.85
C LYS A 79 -12.62 0.52 7.05
N ASN A 80 -13.55 -0.39 7.34
CA ASN A 80 -14.40 -0.31 8.53
C ASN A 80 -13.73 -0.92 9.77
N PHE A 81 -12.89 -1.94 9.60
CA PHE A 81 -12.11 -2.57 10.65
C PHE A 81 -10.95 -1.65 11.09
N PHE A 82 -10.26 -1.06 10.12
CA PHE A 82 -9.18 -0.09 10.31
C PHE A 82 -9.68 1.36 10.43
N GLY A 83 -10.89 1.66 9.95
CA GLY A 83 -11.61 2.92 10.16
C GLY A 83 -12.68 2.83 11.24
N ASN A 84 -13.58 3.82 11.30
CA ASN A 84 -14.49 4.03 12.44
C ASN A 84 -15.89 3.48 12.15
N ARG A 85 -16.51 2.81 13.14
CA ARG A 85 -17.84 2.18 13.06
C ARG A 85 -19.01 3.17 13.02
N ASN A 86 -18.75 4.48 13.16
CA ASN A 86 -19.76 5.52 13.39
C ASN A 86 -20.03 6.49 12.22
N THR A 87 -19.51 6.26 11.01
CA THR A 87 -19.78 7.18 9.89
C THR A 87 -20.97 6.72 9.06
N ARG A 88 -22.18 7.13 9.49
CA ARG A 88 -23.36 7.15 8.61
C ARG A 88 -23.17 8.25 7.56
N ARG A 89 -23.34 7.90 6.27
CA ARG A 89 -23.23 8.72 5.05
C ARG A 89 -21.80 9.05 4.61
N GLY A 90 -21.47 8.63 3.39
CA GLY A 90 -20.32 9.10 2.61
C GLY A 90 -18.99 8.99 3.35
N ALA A 91 -18.39 7.80 3.39
CA ALA A 91 -17.01 7.66 3.82
C ALA A 91 -16.12 8.49 2.88
N THR A 92 -15.76 9.69 3.31
CA THR A 92 -14.90 10.60 2.55
C THR A 92 -13.54 9.95 2.33
N ARG A 93 -12.89 10.36 1.24
CA ARG A 93 -11.53 9.98 0.81
C ARG A 93 -10.46 10.14 1.91
N ASP A 94 -10.77 10.76 3.04
CA ASP A 94 -9.88 11.07 4.18
C ASP A 94 -9.86 10.03 5.32
N ILE A 95 -10.66 8.95 5.26
CA ILE A 95 -10.73 7.95 6.36
C ILE A 95 -9.72 6.80 6.17
N ALA A 96 -9.23 6.60 4.94
CA ALA A 96 -8.14 5.66 4.67
C ALA A 96 -6.87 6.10 5.45
N GLY A 97 -6.18 5.15 6.07
CA GLY A 97 -4.95 5.44 6.81
C GLY A 97 -5.12 5.88 8.28
N LYS A 98 -6.30 5.72 8.90
CA LYS A 98 -6.41 5.84 10.37
C LYS A 98 -5.64 4.70 11.05
N ARG A 99 -4.90 5.06 12.09
CA ARG A 99 -4.06 4.13 12.85
C ARG A 99 -4.90 3.23 13.75
N LYS A 100 -4.73 1.90 13.67
CA LYS A 100 -5.25 0.93 14.64
C LYS A 100 -4.14 0.14 15.30
N LYS A 101 -4.39 -0.31 16.52
CA LYS A 101 -3.49 -1.20 17.27
C LYS A 101 -3.89 -2.64 16.96
N VAL A 102 -2.98 -3.45 16.44
CA VAL A 102 -3.19 -4.86 16.07
C VAL A 102 -2.15 -5.70 16.79
N TRP A 103 -2.54 -6.90 17.22
CA TRP A 103 -1.62 -7.85 17.85
C TRP A 103 -0.90 -8.66 16.77
N ASP A 104 0.42 -8.52 16.74
CA ASP A 104 1.34 -9.35 15.96
C ASP A 104 1.61 -10.61 16.77
N ALA A 105 0.96 -11.71 16.40
CA ALA A 105 1.03 -12.97 17.13
C ALA A 105 2.40 -13.66 16.99
N VAL A 106 3.09 -13.45 15.86
CA VAL A 106 4.40 -14.05 15.58
C VAL A 106 5.45 -13.43 16.49
N PHE A 107 5.48 -12.10 16.57
CA PHE A 107 6.44 -11.37 17.41
C PHE A 107 5.89 -11.00 18.80
N LYS A 108 4.70 -11.51 19.14
CA LYS A 108 4.01 -11.33 20.44
C LYS A 108 4.01 -9.87 20.92
N ARG A 109 3.59 -8.95 20.05
CA ARG A 109 3.60 -7.52 20.35
C ARG A 109 2.41 -6.79 19.74
N TRP A 110 2.13 -5.59 20.24
CA TRP A 110 1.17 -4.70 19.62
C TRP A 110 1.84 -3.77 18.61
N VAL A 111 1.44 -3.88 17.34
CA VAL A 111 1.85 -2.96 16.28
C VAL A 111 0.74 -1.94 16.02
N ARG A 112 1.09 -0.81 15.41
CA ARG A 112 0.08 0.18 14.99
C ARG A 112 0.14 0.41 13.50
N VAL A 113 -0.96 0.12 12.82
CA VAL A 113 -1.04 -0.04 11.37
C VAL A 113 -2.07 0.91 10.76
N ARG A 114 -1.84 1.29 9.51
CA ARG A 114 -2.71 2.09 8.65
C ARG A 114 -3.07 1.24 7.42
N HIS A 115 -4.34 1.22 7.04
CA HIS A 115 -4.80 0.50 5.85
C HIS A 115 -5.37 1.48 4.82
N TYR A 116 -4.94 1.37 3.57
CA TYR A 116 -5.32 2.27 2.49
C TYR A 116 -6.34 1.69 1.51
N GLY A 117 -6.59 0.37 1.56
CA GLY A 117 -7.65 -0.27 0.80
C GLY A 117 -7.13 -1.17 -0.31
N TYR A 118 -8.06 -1.58 -1.16
CA TYR A 118 -7.77 -2.23 -2.44
C TYR A 118 -7.74 -1.19 -3.55
N HIS A 119 -6.79 -1.36 -4.46
CA HIS A 119 -6.57 -0.50 -5.62
C HIS A 119 -6.41 -1.34 -6.89
N LEU A 120 -6.82 -0.78 -8.02
CA LEU A 120 -6.61 -1.36 -9.34
C LEU A 120 -5.47 -0.64 -10.05
N LEU A 121 -4.42 -1.37 -10.40
CA LEU A 121 -3.32 -0.92 -11.24
C LEU A 121 -3.47 -1.54 -12.64
N GLN A 122 -3.50 -0.71 -13.68
CA GLN A 122 -3.63 -1.17 -15.05
C GLN A 122 -2.49 -0.63 -15.91
N PHE A 123 -2.06 -1.47 -16.84
CA PHE A 123 -1.05 -1.16 -17.85
C PHE A 123 -1.67 -1.24 -19.25
N GLU A 124 -1.23 -0.39 -20.17
CA GLU A 124 -1.54 -0.56 -21.61
C GLU A 124 -1.01 -1.90 -22.12
N LYS A 125 0.17 -2.29 -21.66
CA LYS A 125 0.79 -3.59 -21.95
C LYS A 125 1.03 -4.33 -20.64
N THR A 126 2.28 -4.59 -20.26
CA THR A 126 2.59 -5.52 -19.18
C THR A 126 3.24 -4.87 -17.96
N SER A 127 3.83 -3.69 -18.13
CA SER A 127 4.62 -3.01 -17.10
C SER A 127 4.67 -1.49 -17.32
N PRO A 128 5.26 -0.73 -16.38
CA PRO A 128 5.54 0.68 -16.59
C PRO A 128 6.49 0.99 -17.76
N GLU A 129 7.36 0.05 -18.15
CA GLU A 129 8.43 0.29 -19.14
C GLU A 129 7.93 0.19 -20.59
N ASP A 130 6.94 -0.68 -20.83
CA ASP A 130 6.44 -0.99 -22.18
C ASP A 130 5.07 -0.37 -22.48
N SER A 131 4.44 0.26 -21.48
CA SER A 131 3.10 0.85 -21.59
C SER A 131 3.13 2.34 -21.86
N ALA A 132 2.36 2.80 -22.84
CA ALA A 132 2.15 4.23 -23.11
C ALA A 132 1.37 4.95 -22.00
N TRP A 133 0.58 4.20 -21.22
CA TRP A 133 -0.14 4.73 -20.06
C TRP A 133 -0.19 3.72 -18.91
N ILE A 134 -0.32 4.25 -17.71
CA ILE A 134 -0.49 3.51 -16.45
C ILE A 134 -1.72 4.10 -15.76
N LYS A 135 -2.63 3.26 -15.26
CA LYS A 135 -3.82 3.72 -14.53
C LYS A 135 -3.86 3.18 -13.11
N TRP A 136 -4.13 4.06 -12.17
CA TRP A 136 -4.44 3.76 -10.77
C TRP A 136 -5.88 4.12 -10.47
N ASP A 137 -6.71 3.13 -10.14
CA ASP A 137 -8.15 3.29 -9.94
C ASP A 137 -8.81 4.07 -11.10
N CYS A 138 -8.51 3.65 -12.33
CA CYS A 138 -8.94 4.28 -13.59
C CYS A 138 -8.41 5.70 -13.85
N LYS A 139 -7.49 6.23 -13.04
CA LYS A 139 -6.84 7.52 -13.26
C LYS A 139 -5.44 7.33 -13.82
N GLU A 140 -5.10 8.04 -14.88
CA GLU A 140 -3.75 7.97 -15.43
C GLU A 140 -2.73 8.55 -14.45
N ILE A 141 -1.62 7.83 -14.29
CA ILE A 141 -0.48 8.21 -13.45
C ILE A 141 0.82 8.00 -14.21
N THR A 142 1.87 8.69 -13.78
CA THR A 142 3.24 8.47 -14.25
C THR A 142 3.91 7.29 -13.53
N ALA A 143 5.00 6.78 -14.08
CA ALA A 143 5.82 5.76 -13.41
C ALA A 143 6.37 6.26 -12.07
N ASP A 144 6.75 7.53 -11.97
CA ASP A 144 7.23 8.14 -10.73
C ASP A 144 6.12 8.23 -9.67
N GLN A 145 4.89 8.54 -10.09
CA GLN A 145 3.73 8.48 -9.19
C GLN A 145 3.45 7.06 -8.72
N LEU A 146 3.60 6.04 -9.58
CA LEU A 146 3.47 4.64 -9.18
C LEU A 146 4.51 4.29 -8.11
N VAL A 147 5.78 4.67 -8.30
CA VAL A 147 6.83 4.49 -7.30
C VAL A 147 6.46 5.18 -5.99
N ALA A 148 6.04 6.44 -6.04
CA ALA A 148 5.63 7.20 -4.85
C ALA A 148 4.41 6.58 -4.14
N LEU A 149 3.48 5.97 -4.87
CA LEU A 149 2.35 5.22 -4.31
C LEU A 149 2.82 3.96 -3.58
N LEU A 150 3.67 3.15 -4.23
CA LEU A 150 4.21 1.91 -3.67
C LEU A 150 5.08 2.16 -2.43
N ARG A 151 5.76 3.30 -2.41
CA ARG A 151 6.50 3.78 -1.23
C ARG A 151 5.59 4.37 -0.17
N PHE A 152 4.31 4.63 -0.41
CA PHE A 152 3.44 5.42 0.49
C PHE A 152 3.96 6.85 0.73
N ASP A 153 4.68 7.42 -0.24
CA ASP A 153 5.12 8.82 -0.19
C ASP A 153 3.93 9.76 -0.52
N ILE A 154 2.99 9.28 -1.34
CA ILE A 154 1.73 9.98 -1.66
C ILE A 154 0.49 9.14 -1.31
N HIS A 155 -0.63 9.82 -1.08
CA HIS A 155 -1.89 9.21 -0.71
C HIS A 155 -2.62 8.62 -1.93
N PRO A 156 -3.10 7.36 -1.88
CA PRO A 156 -3.54 6.65 -3.08
C PRO A 156 -4.88 7.09 -3.67
N PHE A 157 -5.62 7.97 -2.98
CA PHE A 157 -6.86 8.54 -3.51
C PHE A 157 -6.71 9.98 -4.03
N THR A 158 -5.73 10.71 -3.50
CA THR A 158 -5.58 12.18 -3.71
C THR A 158 -4.28 12.54 -4.42
N PHE A 159 -3.30 11.63 -4.47
CA PHE A 159 -1.94 11.82 -5.00
C PHE A 159 -1.17 12.98 -4.35
N GLN A 160 -1.65 13.46 -3.20
CA GLN A 160 -0.96 14.44 -2.37
C GLN A 160 0.02 13.74 -1.43
N PRO A 161 1.07 14.42 -0.94
CA PRO A 161 1.97 13.86 0.06
C PRO A 161 1.22 13.25 1.24
N LEU A 162 1.65 12.06 1.68
CA LEU A 162 0.97 11.34 2.75
C LEU A 162 1.23 12.04 4.10
N ASP A 163 0.20 12.63 4.71
CA ASP A 163 0.33 13.24 6.05
C ASP A 163 0.40 12.14 7.14
N ALA A 164 1.62 11.94 7.63
CA ALA A 164 1.94 11.03 8.72
C ALA A 164 1.40 11.46 10.08
N ARG A 165 1.01 12.73 10.26
CA ARG A 165 0.80 13.34 11.57
C ARG A 165 -0.53 12.90 12.17
N ASP A 166 -0.51 12.59 13.47
CA ASP A 166 -1.72 12.39 14.25
C ASP A 166 -2.28 13.76 14.63
N ARG A 167 -3.29 14.23 13.91
CA ARG A 167 -3.89 15.57 14.07
C ARG A 167 -4.35 15.85 15.51
N HIS A 168 -4.62 14.83 16.31
CA HIS A 168 -5.07 14.99 17.70
C HIS A 168 -3.96 14.92 18.76
N LYS A 169 -2.72 14.57 18.40
CA LYS A 169 -1.66 14.38 19.39
C LYS A 169 -0.48 15.33 19.28
N GLN A 170 -0.39 16.21 18.28
CA GLN A 170 0.79 17.04 17.96
C GLN A 170 2.13 16.29 17.87
N LYS A 171 2.16 14.98 18.16
CA LYS A 171 3.29 14.10 17.96
C LYS A 171 3.27 13.72 16.49
N SER A 172 4.21 14.28 15.73
CA SER A 172 4.62 13.68 14.47
C SER A 172 5.09 12.26 14.81
N PHE A 173 4.29 11.26 14.45
CA PHE A 173 4.87 9.96 14.20
C PHE A 173 5.42 10.09 12.80
N PRO A 174 6.74 10.18 12.67
CA PRO A 174 7.35 10.21 11.37
C PRO A 174 6.97 8.90 10.69
N LEU A 175 6.16 8.99 9.65
CA LEU A 175 6.40 8.08 8.55
C LEU A 175 7.82 8.44 8.14
N PHE A 176 8.74 7.48 8.21
CA PHE A 176 10.14 7.66 7.79
C PHE A 176 11.07 8.41 8.76
N LEU A 177 11.04 8.19 10.09
CA LEU A 177 12.17 8.72 10.87
C LEU A 177 13.42 7.92 10.53
N ASP A 178 14.32 8.63 9.86
CA ASP A 178 15.75 8.46 9.90
C ASP A 178 16.23 8.10 11.31
N VAL A 179 17.14 7.14 11.31
CA VAL A 179 18.15 6.94 12.33
C VAL A 179 18.81 8.30 12.56
N ARG A 180 18.49 8.94 13.68
CA ARG A 180 19.45 9.86 14.28
C ARG A 180 20.43 9.00 15.07
N GLU A 181 21.70 9.24 14.76
CA GLU A 181 22.93 8.65 15.31
C GLU A 181 22.85 8.34 16.81
#